data_AF-A0A7V5FHM5-F1
#
_entry.id   AF-A0A7V5FHM5-F1
#
_cell.length_a   1.000
_cell.length_b   1.000
_cell.length_c   1.000
_cell.angle_alpha   90.00
_cell.angle_beta   90.00
_cell.angle_gamma   90.00
#
_symmetry.space_group_name_H-M   'P 1'
#
loop_
_entity.id
_entity.type
_entity.pdbx_description
1 polymer ?
#
loop_
_entity_poly.entity_id
_entity_poly.type
_entity_poly.pdbx_seq_one_letter_code
_entity_poly.pdbx_strand_id
1 'polypeptide(L)' 'YEGVSKLIVIKEGKEDETKVKGIMCPLTIEGNPDLIKLAYESGLGEKNSLGFGMIEVVKKEMEKRAK' A
#
# COMPACT_ATOMS: atom_id res chain seq x y z
N TYR A 1 -0.16 -0.25 15.37
CA TYR A 1 -0.11 -1.04 14.13
C TYR A 1 1.34 -1.24 13.76
N GLU A 2 1.80 -2.48 13.62
CA GLU A 2 3.17 -2.78 13.17
C GLU A 2 3.16 -2.95 11.65
N GLY A 3 4.07 -2.27 10.95
CA GLY A 3 4.20 -2.42 9.51
C GLY A 3 4.82 -3.76 9.15
N VAL A 4 4.21 -4.49 8.21
CA VAL A 4 4.73 -5.78 7.72
C VAL A 4 5.44 -5.53 6.40
N SER A 5 6.75 -5.82 6.34
CA SER A 5 7.47 -5.84 5.07
C SER A 5 7.36 -7.22 4.40
N LYS A 6 7.12 -7.25 3.09
CA LYS A 6 7.10 -8.48 2.28
C LYS A 6 8.06 -8.33 1.10
N LEU A 7 8.69 -9.43 0.70
CA LEU A 7 9.45 -9.50 -0.55
C LEU A 7 8.50 -10.04 -1.64
N ILE A 8 8.27 -9.26 -2.68
CA ILE A 8 7.45 -9.64 -3.83
C ILE A 8 8.40 -9.95 -4.98
N VAL A 9 8.23 -11.11 -5.60
CA VAL A 9 9.00 -11.53 -6.78
C VAL A 9 8.13 -11.35 -8.01
N ILE A 10 8.53 -10.47 -8.92
CA ILE A 10 7.86 -10.21 -10.18
C ILE A 10 8.52 -11.10 -11.24
N LYS A 11 7.71 -11.83 -12.00
CA LYS A 11 8.17 -12.82 -13.01
C LYS A 11 9.04 -13.92 -12.41
N GLU A 12 8.58 -14.51 -11.31
CA GLU A 12 9.27 -15.59 -10.61
C GLU A 12 9.67 -16.72 -11.56
N GLY A 13 10.94 -17.13 -11.48
CA GLY A 13 11.49 -18.25 -12.26
C GLY A 13 11.83 -17.91 -13.72
N LYS A 14 11.80 -16.64 -14.12
CA LYS A 14 12.31 -16.17 -15.43
C LYS A 14 13.67 -15.48 -15.29
N GLU A 15 14.43 -15.42 -16.39
CA GLU A 15 15.73 -14.74 -16.43
C GLU A 15 15.62 -13.24 -16.11
N ASP A 16 14.46 -12.62 -16.38
CA ASP A 16 14.15 -11.23 -16.10
C ASP A 16 13.34 -11.04 -14.80
N GLU A 17 13.51 -11.94 -13.83
CA GLU A 17 12.94 -11.83 -12.47
C GLU A 17 13.36 -10.52 -11.80
N THR A 18 12.42 -9.87 -11.10
CA THR A 18 12.69 -8.68 -10.29
C THR A 18 12.14 -8.85 -8.88
N LYS A 19 13.00 -8.65 -7.87
CA LYS A 19 12.60 -8.68 -6.46
C LYS A 19 12.34 -7.28 -5.95
N VAL A 20 11.16 -7.04 -5.39
CA VAL A 20 10.72 -5.74 -4.86
C VAL A 20 10.32 -5.91 -3.40
N LYS A 21 10.88 -5.08 -2.51
CA LYS A 21 10.47 -5.03 -1.10
C LYS A 21 9.26 -4.11 -0.95
N GLY A 22 8.11 -4.68 -0.62
CA GLY A 22 6.88 -3.95 -0.31
C GLY A 22 6.71 -3.75 1.19
N ILE A 23 6.04 -2.66 1.57
CA ILE A 23 5.66 -2.34 2.95
C ILE A 23 4.14 -2.27 3.02
N MET A 24 3.56 -2.99 3.98
CA MET A 24 2.15 -2.89 4.34
C MET A 24 2.06 -2.26 5.72
N CYS A 25 1.65 -1.00 5.79
CA CYS A 25 1.46 -0.29 7.05
C CYS A 25 0.29 0.69 6.93
N PRO A 26 -0.36 1.03 8.05
CA PRO A 26 -1.22 2.21 8.06
C PRO A 26 -0.37 3.46 7.99
N LEU A 27 -0.90 4.46 7.32
CA LEU A 27 -0.26 5.74 7.06
C LEU A 27 -1.30 6.86 7.16
N THR A 28 -0.83 8.05 7.51
CA THR A 28 -1.64 9.28 7.51
C THR A 28 -1.09 10.18 6.41
N ILE A 29 -1.95 10.64 5.49
CA ILE A 29 -1.57 11.55 4.40
C ILE A 29 -2.19 12.92 4.66
N GLU A 30 -1.36 13.96 4.62
CA GLU A 30 -1.78 15.36 4.67
C GLU A 30 -1.24 16.08 3.43
N GLY A 31 -2.07 16.90 2.77
CA GLY A 31 -1.69 17.56 1.53
C GLY A 31 -2.88 18.02 0.70
N ASN A 32 -2.63 18.29 -0.59
CA ASN A 32 -3.68 18.72 -1.51
C ASN A 32 -4.72 17.60 -1.70
N PRO A 33 -6.03 17.88 -1.50
CA PRO A 33 -7.09 16.89 -1.60
C PRO A 33 -7.17 16.21 -2.98
N ASP A 34 -6.89 16.93 -4.07
CA ASP A 34 -6.95 16.38 -5.43
C ASP A 34 -5.82 15.36 -5.64
N LEU A 35 -4.63 15.60 -5.06
CA LEU A 35 -3.51 14.66 -5.13
C LEU A 35 -3.75 13.43 -4.25
N ILE A 36 -4.40 13.60 -3.10
CA ILE A 36 -4.78 12.49 -2.23
C ILE A 36 -5.84 11.61 -2.92
N LYS A 37 -6.82 12.24 -3.58
CA LYS A 37 -7.82 11.53 -4.37
C LYS A 37 -7.16 10.76 -5.52
N LEU A 38 -6.24 11.40 -6.25
CA LEU A 38 -5.45 10.73 -7.29
C LEU A 38 -4.70 9.52 -6.73
N ALA A 39 -4.00 9.67 -5.60
CA ALA A 39 -3.28 8.57 -4.97
C ALA A 39 -4.20 7.42 -4.52
N TYR A 40 -5.44 7.72 -4.10
CA TYR A 40 -6.44 6.70 -3.78
C TYR A 40 -6.89 5.93 -5.03
N GLU A 41 -7.11 6.63 -6.14
CA GLU A 41 -7.59 6.02 -7.40
C GLU A 41 -6.48 5.30 -8.17
N SER A 42 -5.27 5.86 -8.21
CA SER A 42 -4.16 5.34 -9.00
C SER A 42 -3.16 4.51 -8.20
N GLY A 43 -3.20 4.55 -6.87
CA GLY A 43 -2.15 4.04 -6.00
C GLY A 43 -1.03 5.06 -5.74
N LEU A 44 -0.35 4.90 -4.61
CA LEU A 44 0.77 5.71 -4.14
C LEU A 44 2.12 5.12 -4.57
N GLY A 45 2.99 5.94 -5.14
CA GLY A 45 4.35 5.54 -5.52
C GLY A 45 4.42 4.95 -6.95
N GLU A 46 5.14 3.84 -7.09
CA GLU A 46 5.48 3.24 -8.39
C GLU A 46 4.92 1.83 -8.55
N LYS A 47 4.91 1.33 -9.80
CA LYS A 47 4.45 -0.02 -10.18
C LYS A 47 2.98 -0.28 -9.83
N ASN A 48 2.16 0.76 -9.81
CA ASN A 48 0.74 0.66 -9.44
C ASN A 48 -0.03 -0.31 -10.36
N SER A 49 0.27 -0.30 -11.65
CA SER A 49 -0.31 -1.24 -12.64
C SER A 49 0.04 -2.71 -12.38
N LEU A 50 1.02 -3.00 -11.51
CA LEU A 50 1.39 -4.33 -11.05
C LEU A 50 0.78 -4.68 -9.67
N GLY A 51 -0.11 -3.82 -9.15
CA GLY A 51 -0.82 -4.03 -7.89
C GLY A 51 -0.15 -3.44 -6.65
N PHE A 52 0.81 -2.53 -6.81
CA PHE A 52 1.47 -1.83 -5.69
C PHE A 52 0.81 -0.50 -5.36
N GLY A 53 1.03 0.00 -4.15
CA GLY A 53 0.65 1.36 -3.77
C GLY A 53 -0.84 1.59 -3.51
N MET A 54 -1.68 0.57 -3.65
CA MET A 54 -3.11 0.69 -3.34
C MET A 54 -3.31 1.07 -1.87
N ILE A 55 -4.11 2.11 -1.63
CA ILE A 55 -4.45 2.58 -0.30
C ILE A 55 -5.95 2.51 -0.09
N GLU A 56 -6.37 2.33 1.15
CA GLU A 56 -7.77 2.38 1.54
C GLU A 56 -7.97 3.26 2.77
N VAL A 57 -9.16 3.83 2.91
CA VAL A 57 -9.52 4.57 4.11
C VAL A 57 -9.79 3.56 5.22
N VAL A 58 -8.91 3.53 6.21
CA VAL A 58 -9.12 2.73 7.41
C VAL A 58 -10.28 3.34 8.20
N LYS A 59 -11.47 2.74 8.11
CA LYS A 59 -12.58 3.09 8.99
C LYS A 59 -12.14 2.76 10.43
N LYS A 60 -12.10 3.77 11.30
CA LYS A 60 -12.04 3.53 12.73
C LYS A 60 -13.35 2.87 13.16
N GLU A 61 -13.39 1.55 13.19
CA GLU A 61 -14.27 0.83 14.11
C GLU A 61 -13.80 1.20 15.53
N MET A 62 -14.39 2.25 16.10
CA MET A 62 -14.08 2.68 17.46
C MET A 62 -14.58 1.62 18.47
N GLU A 63 -13.67 1.13 19.31
CA GLU A 63 -13.92 0.73 20.71
C GLU A 63 -14.80 -0.51 21.04
N LYS A 64 -14.64 -1.66 20.38
CA LYS A 64 -15.26 -2.93 20.87
C LYS A 64 -14.33 -4.11 21.13
N ARG A 65 -13.04 -3.88 21.37
CA ARG A 65 -12.11 -4.93 21.84
C ARG A 65 -11.36 -4.56 23.14
N ALA A 66 -12.01 -3.78 24.00
CA ALA A 66 -11.59 -3.57 25.40
C ALA A 66 -12.71 -3.96 26.39
N LYS A 67 -13.43 -5.03 26.09
CA LYS A 67 -14.29 -5.73 27.05
C LYS A 67 -13.78 -7.16 27.21
#